data_AF-A0A7W8TD37-F1
#
_entry.id   AF-A0A7W8TD37-F1
#
_cell.length_a   1.000
_cell.length_b   1.000
_cell.length_c   1.000
_cell.angle_alpha   90.00
_cell.angle_beta   90.00
_cell.angle_gamma   90.00
#
_symmetry.space_group_name_H-M   'P 1'
#
loop_
_entity.id
_entity.type
_entity.pdbx_description
1 polymer ?
#
loop_
_entity_poly.entity_id
_entity_poly.type
_entity_poly.pdbx_seq_one_letter_code
_entity_poly.pdbx_strand_id
1 'polypeptide(L)'
;MQPLFNVYFHGASGDKILRIIDSGVLQPDDRGGIFLGRYSWESCFMHGGDLKRRAAFVIKIKIGAADEHITFFNETPGIRDTAQIQTDRPIAVEIVEMYVRRIRSDAPAVVDRIAGPVSIKQYLTAAG
;
A
#
# COMPACT_ATOMS: atom_id res chain seq x y z
N MET A 1 -20.70 4.99 17.14
CA MET A 1 -19.33 5.53 17.02
C MET A 1 -18.79 5.14 15.67
N GLN A 2 -18.33 6.09 14.84
CA GLN A 2 -17.58 5.73 13.63
C GLN A 2 -16.18 5.27 14.06
N PRO A 3 -15.63 4.19 13.47
CA PRO A 3 -14.26 3.79 13.75
C PRO A 3 -13.32 4.93 13.36
N LEU A 4 -12.40 5.29 14.26
CA LEU A 4 -11.28 6.17 13.93
C LEU A 4 -10.30 5.35 13.08
N PHE A 5 -10.35 5.55 11.77
CA PHE A 5 -9.40 4.93 10.85
C PHE A 5 -8.10 5.74 10.81
N ASN A 6 -6.97 5.04 10.97
CA ASN A 6 -5.67 5.60 10.66
C ASN A 6 -5.36 5.35 9.18
N VAL A 7 -4.87 6.39 8.50
CA VAL A 7 -4.50 6.34 7.08
C VAL A 7 -3.03 6.03 6.95
N TYR A 8 -2.70 5.07 6.08
CA TYR A 8 -1.34 4.67 5.77
C TYR A 8 -1.15 4.48 4.27
N PHE A 9 0.10 4.37 3.85
CA PHE A 9 0.49 4.07 2.48
C PHE A 9 1.24 2.75 2.42
N HIS A 10 1.01 1.95 1.38
CA HIS A 10 1.67 0.65 1.21
C HIS A 10 2.10 0.47 -0.25
N GLY A 11 3.39 0.24 -0.46
CA GLY A 11 3.94 -0.06 -1.77
C GLY A 11 3.83 -1.55 -2.07
N ALA A 12 3.19 -1.91 -3.19
CA ALA A 12 3.02 -3.30 -3.60
C ALA A 12 2.94 -3.42 -5.13
N SER A 13 3.26 -4.60 -5.66
CA SER A 13 3.04 -4.89 -7.10
C SER A 13 1.54 -4.92 -7.44
N GLY A 14 1.20 -4.75 -8.71
CA GLY A 14 -0.20 -4.74 -9.15
C GLY A 14 -0.95 -6.01 -8.80
N ASP A 15 -0.31 -7.18 -8.93
CA ASP A 15 -0.94 -8.46 -8.59
C ASP A 15 -1.15 -8.62 -7.08
N LYS A 16 -0.27 -8.07 -6.25
CA LYS A 16 -0.49 -8.02 -4.79
C LYS A 16 -1.66 -7.10 -4.45
N ILE A 17 -1.75 -5.93 -5.09
CA ILE A 17 -2.87 -5.00 -4.90
C ILE A 17 -4.20 -5.64 -5.27
N LEU A 18 -4.26 -6.38 -6.39
CA LEU A 18 -5.45 -7.13 -6.78
C LEU A 18 -5.88 -8.14 -5.70
N ARG A 19 -4.93 -8.88 -5.12
CA ARG A 19 -5.22 -9.80 -4.00
C ARG A 19 -5.72 -9.07 -2.74
N ILE A 20 -5.17 -7.90 -2.44
CA ILE A 20 -5.63 -7.08 -1.31
C ILE A 20 -7.06 -6.58 -1.55
N ILE A 21 -7.38 -6.16 -2.78
CA ILE A 21 -8.74 -5.77 -3.16
C ILE A 21 -9.71 -6.94 -2.97
N ASP A 22 -9.33 -8.13 -3.43
CA ASP A 22 -10.22 -9.30 -3.40
C ASP A 22 -10.42 -9.86 -1.98
N SER A 23 -9.39 -9.78 -1.12
CA SER A 23 -9.42 -10.33 0.24
C SER A 23 -9.79 -9.30 1.32
N GLY A 24 -9.62 -8.00 1.05
CA GLY A 24 -9.80 -6.94 2.03
C GLY A 24 -8.74 -6.91 3.14
N VAL A 25 -7.62 -7.63 2.99
CA VAL A 25 -6.59 -7.73 4.04
C VAL A 25 -5.17 -7.49 3.52
N LEU A 26 -4.32 -6.94 4.40
CA LEU A 26 -2.87 -7.00 4.26
C LEU A 26 -2.33 -8.25 4.95
N GLN A 27 -1.45 -8.96 4.26
CA GLN A 27 -0.75 -10.12 4.78
C GLN A 27 0.61 -9.70 5.36
N PRO A 28 0.98 -10.17 6.57
CA PRO A 28 2.35 -10.01 7.03
C PRO A 28 3.32 -10.80 6.16
N ASP A 29 4.58 -10.37 6.15
CA ASP A 29 5.68 -11.15 5.57
C ASP A 29 6.06 -12.36 6.45
N ASP A 30 7.05 -13.15 6.02
CA ASP A 30 7.51 -14.34 6.73
C ASP A 30 8.08 -14.06 8.13
N ARG A 31 8.33 -12.78 8.46
CA ARG A 31 8.79 -12.32 9.77
C ARG A 31 7.66 -11.68 10.59
N GLY A 32 6.42 -11.70 10.11
CA GLY A 32 5.28 -11.05 10.76
C GLY A 32 5.18 -9.54 10.51
N GLY A 33 5.93 -9.00 9.55
CA GLY A 33 6.03 -7.57 9.29
C GLY A 33 5.07 -7.08 8.21
N ILE A 34 4.43 -5.94 8.45
CA ILE A 34 3.71 -5.16 7.44
C ILE A 34 4.30 -3.75 7.43
N PHE A 35 4.93 -3.37 6.32
CA PHE A 35 5.58 -2.07 6.15
C PHE A 35 4.65 -1.05 5.50
N LEU A 36 4.59 0.14 6.11
CA LEU A 36 3.69 1.22 5.78
C LEU A 36 4.43 2.57 5.79
N GLY A 37 3.95 3.52 4.98
CA GLY A 37 4.27 4.94 5.08
C GLY A 37 3.23 5.66 5.92
N ARG A 38 3.65 6.54 6.83
CA ARG A 38 2.73 7.24 7.76
C ARG A 38 2.30 8.62 7.27
N TYR A 39 3.19 9.34 6.61
CA TYR A 39 3.03 10.74 6.22
C TYR A 39 3.23 10.96 4.72
N SER A 40 4.09 10.19 4.04
CA SER A 40 4.35 10.31 2.60
C SER A 40 4.24 8.96 1.87
N TRP A 41 3.65 9.00 0.67
CA TRP A 41 3.51 7.84 -0.22
C TRP A 41 4.73 7.66 -1.14
N GLU A 42 5.49 8.73 -1.36
CA GLU A 42 6.60 8.80 -2.30
C GLU A 42 7.66 7.74 -2.02
N SER A 43 8.00 7.56 -0.74
CA SER A 43 8.99 6.58 -0.27
C SER A 43 8.53 5.15 -0.53
N CYS A 44 7.22 4.88 -0.44
CA CYS A 44 6.65 3.55 -0.63
C CYS A 44 6.81 3.01 -2.05
N PHE A 45 7.06 3.87 -3.06
CA PHE A 45 7.24 3.40 -4.44
C PHE A 45 8.42 2.44 -4.62
N MET A 46 9.42 2.48 -3.73
CA MET A 46 10.55 1.55 -3.80
C MET A 46 10.13 0.08 -3.57
N HIS A 47 8.99 -0.14 -2.92
CA HIS A 47 8.41 -1.47 -2.68
C HIS A 47 7.28 -1.81 -3.67
N GLY A 48 6.89 -0.85 -4.51
CA GLY A 48 5.75 -0.94 -5.42
C GLY A 48 6.05 -1.39 -6.85
N GLY A 49 7.29 -1.78 -7.15
CA GLY A 49 7.72 -2.09 -8.52
C GLY A 49 6.94 -3.25 -9.15
N ASP A 50 6.49 -3.04 -10.39
CA ASP A 50 5.79 -4.02 -11.21
C ASP A 50 6.37 -4.00 -12.64
N LEU A 51 7.17 -5.02 -12.95
CA LEU A 51 7.81 -5.17 -14.25
C LEU A 51 6.80 -5.44 -15.36
N LYS A 52 5.75 -6.22 -15.06
CA LYS A 52 4.70 -6.60 -16.02
C LYS A 52 4.00 -5.35 -16.54
N ARG A 53 3.68 -4.41 -15.65
CA ARG A 53 2.96 -3.17 -15.97
C ARG A 53 3.89 -1.97 -16.21
N ARG A 54 5.21 -2.17 -16.14
CA ARG A 54 6.26 -1.13 -16.28
C ARG A 54 5.99 0.12 -15.43
N ALA A 55 5.54 -0.10 -14.20
CA ALA A 55 5.14 0.95 -13.28
C ALA A 55 5.52 0.60 -11.84
N ALA A 56 5.42 1.56 -10.94
CA ALA A 56 5.42 1.33 -9.50
C ALA A 56 4.10 1.81 -8.91
N PHE A 57 3.61 1.12 -7.89
CA PHE A 57 2.31 1.40 -7.28
C PHE A 57 2.40 1.58 -5.77
N VAL A 58 1.58 2.50 -5.25
CA VAL A 58 1.37 2.68 -3.81
C VAL A 58 -0.12 2.81 -3.57
N ILE A 59 -0.66 2.05 -2.62
CA ILE A 59 -2.05 2.18 -2.20
C ILE A 59 -2.14 3.01 -0.91
N LYS A 60 -3.12 3.91 -0.87
CA LYS A 60 -3.58 4.56 0.34
C LYS A 60 -4.64 3.69 0.98
N ILE A 61 -4.43 3.31 2.23
CA ILE A 61 -5.29 2.40 2.96
C ILE A 61 -5.75 3.02 4.27
N LYS A 62 -6.92 2.60 4.71
CA LYS A 62 -7.38 2.77 6.09
C LYS A 62 -7.23 1.43 6.79
N ILE A 63 -6.64 1.45 7.96
CA ILE A 63 -6.60 0.28 8.85
C ILE A 63 -7.69 0.46 9.90
N GLY A 64 -8.50 -0.58 10.11
CA GLY A 64 -9.57 -0.60 11.12
C GLY A 64 -9.04 -0.38 12.54
N ALA A 65 -9.96 -0.23 13.51
CA ALA A 65 -9.61 -0.06 14.91
C ALA A 65 -8.60 -1.15 15.32
N ALA A 66 -7.45 -0.72 15.84
CA ALA A 66 -6.30 -1.56 16.08
C ALA A 66 -6.71 -2.76 16.93
N ASP A 67 -6.51 -3.93 16.34
CA ASP A 67 -6.58 -5.20 17.03
C ASP A 67 -5.55 -5.22 18.17
N GLU A 68 -5.89 -5.82 19.30
CA GLU A 68 -5.04 -5.91 20.49
C GLU A 68 -3.73 -6.69 20.23
N HIS A 69 -3.61 -7.33 19.07
CA HIS A 69 -2.45 -8.07 18.59
C HIS A 69 -1.56 -7.29 17.60
N ILE A 70 -1.77 -5.99 17.44
CA ILE A 70 -0.97 -5.14 16.56
C ILE A 70 0.03 -4.33 17.38
N THR A 71 1.32 -4.55 17.15
CA THR A 71 2.36 -3.64 17.64
C THR A 71 2.75 -2.67 16.53
N PHE A 72 2.58 -1.38 16.76
CA PHE A 72 3.06 -0.32 15.86
C PHE A 72 4.47 0.11 16.23
N PHE A 73 5.40 -0.03 15.29
CA PHE A 73 6.72 0.59 15.35
C PHE A 73 6.70 1.83 14.46
N ASN A 74 6.88 3.00 15.06
CA ASN A 74 6.77 4.29 14.37
C ASN A 74 8.12 4.90 13.98
N GLU A 75 9.23 4.22 14.28
CA GLU A 75 10.57 4.75 14.03
C GLU A 75 11.51 3.61 13.62
N THR A 76 11.99 3.64 12.37
CA THR A 76 13.31 3.06 12.06
C THR A 76 14.36 4.17 12.10
N PRO A 77 15.55 3.94 12.69
CA PRO A 77 16.61 4.94 12.72
C PRO A 77 16.93 5.47 11.31
N GLY A 78 16.78 6.79 11.12
CA GLY A 78 17.10 7.47 9.86
C GLY A 78 15.95 7.67 8.87
N ILE A 79 14.76 7.05 9.06
CA ILE A 79 13.59 7.28 8.20
C ILE A 79 12.34 7.59 9.05
N ARG A 80 12.08 8.89 9.20
CA ARG A 80 11.00 9.49 10.03
C ARG A 80 9.57 9.07 9.64
N ASP A 81 9.42 8.43 8.49
CA ASP A 81 8.12 8.19 7.83
C ASP A 81 7.73 6.71 7.73
N THR A 82 8.49 5.83 8.36
CA THR A 82 8.21 4.39 8.35
C THR A 82 7.30 4.02 9.51
N ALA A 83 6.20 3.34 9.19
CA ALA A 83 5.41 2.61 10.15
C ALA A 83 5.54 1.12 9.83
N GLN A 84 5.89 0.31 10.83
CA GLN A 84 5.83 -1.14 10.70
C GLN A 84 4.81 -1.67 11.69
N ILE A 85 3.92 -2.53 11.20
CA ILE A 85 3.07 -3.34 12.04
C ILE A 85 3.72 -4.71 12.19
N GLN A 86 3.84 -5.18 13.42
CA GLN A 86 4.18 -6.57 13.71
C GLN A 86 2.92 -7.32 14.12
N THR A 87 2.63 -8.42 13.41
CA THR A 87 1.46 -9.27 13.64
C THR A 87 1.69 -10.67 13.06
N ASP A 88 1.00 -11.67 13.61
CA ASP A 88 0.98 -13.06 13.13
C ASP A 88 -0.25 -13.36 12.25
N ARG A 89 -1.10 -12.36 11.99
CA ARG A 89 -2.34 -12.52 11.24
C ARG A 89 -2.57 -11.42 10.21
N PRO A 90 -3.44 -11.65 9.21
CA PRO A 90 -3.82 -10.63 8.25
C PRO A 90 -4.56 -9.47 8.92
N ILE A 91 -4.37 -8.25 8.41
CA ILE A 91 -5.02 -7.03 8.92
C ILE A 91 -6.08 -6.57 7.93
N ALA A 92 -7.30 -6.34 8.41
CA ALA A 92 -8.36 -5.76 7.61
C ALA A 92 -8.05 -4.32 7.20
N VAL A 93 -8.18 -4.04 5.89
CA VAL A 93 -7.90 -2.73 5.32
C VAL A 93 -8.96 -2.32 4.30
N GLU A 94 -9.18 -1.01 4.19
CA GLU A 94 -9.95 -0.40 3.09
C GLU A 94 -8.99 0.33 2.16
N ILE A 95 -8.94 -0.05 0.89
CA ILE A 95 -8.19 0.70 -0.14
C ILE A 95 -9.01 1.92 -0.54
N VAL A 96 -8.39 3.10 -0.42
CA VAL A 96 -9.01 4.39 -0.74
C VAL A 96 -8.58 4.89 -2.11
N GLU A 97 -7.29 4.81 -2.41
CA GLU A 97 -6.67 5.38 -3.61
C GLU A 97 -5.40 4.61 -3.96
N MET A 98 -5.00 4.64 -5.24
CA MET A 98 -3.70 4.15 -5.69
C MET A 98 -2.95 5.26 -6.42
N TYR A 99 -1.67 5.43 -6.10
CA TYR A 99 -0.71 6.24 -6.82
C TYR A 99 0.05 5.35 -7.81
N VAL A 100 0.20 5.83 -9.04
CA VAL A 100 0.87 5.09 -10.12
C VAL A 100 2.02 5.91 -10.66
N ARG A 101 3.25 5.42 -10.50
CA ARG A 101 4.44 6.01 -11.13
C ARG A 101 4.84 5.18 -12.34
N ARG A 102 4.58 5.70 -13.55
CA ARG A 102 4.99 5.02 -14.79
C ARG A 102 6.47 5.28 -15.08
N ILE A 103 7.17 4.23 -15.52
CA ILE A 103 8.55 4.35 -16.01
C ILE A 103 8.46 4.69 -17.50
N ARG A 104 8.84 5.91 -17.87
CA ARG A 104 9.01 6.34 -19.27
C ARG A 104 10.49 6.56 -19.52
N SER A 105 10.98 6.09 -20.66
CA SER A 105 12.39 6.21 -21.05
C SER A 105 12.75 7.63 -21.54
N ASP A 106 11.75 8.42 -21.90
CA ASP A 106 11.86 9.69 -22.62
C ASP A 106 11.16 10.87 -21.93
N ALA A 107 10.53 10.64 -20.77
CA ALA A 107 9.77 11.66 -20.06
C ALA A 107 9.94 11.55 -18.55
N PRO A 108 9.83 12.66 -17.80
CA PRO A 108 9.78 12.63 -16.34
C PRO A 108 8.70 11.67 -15.84
N ALA A 109 8.97 11.02 -14.72
CA ALA A 109 8.00 10.16 -14.07
C ALA A 109 6.75 10.98 -13.66
N VAL A 110 5.62 10.68 -14.28
CA VAL A 110 4.31 11.24 -13.90
C VAL A 110 3.65 10.31 -12.91
N VAL A 111 3.13 10.87 -11.81
CA VAL A 111 2.35 10.14 -10.82
C VAL A 111 0.86 10.42 -11.03
N ASP A 112 0.12 9.40 -11.46
CA ASP A 112 -1.34 9.47 -11.53
C ASP A 112 -1.97 8.96 -10.23
N ARG A 113 -3.23 9.35 -9.99
CA ARG A 113 -4.04 8.87 -8.88
C ARG A 113 -5.31 8.20 -9.38
N ILE A 114 -5.64 7.05 -8.80
CA ILE A 114 -6.83 6.28 -9.12
C ILE A 114 -7.62 6.06 -7.84
N ALA A 115 -8.84 6.59 -7.79
CA ALA A 115 -9.69 6.52 -6.61
C ALA A 115 -10.53 5.23 -6.59
N GLY A 116 -10.56 4.59 -5.43
CA GLY A 116 -11.45 3.47 -5.11
C GLY A 116 -11.04 2.11 -5.71
N PRO A 117 -11.40 1.02 -5.03
CA PRO A 117 -10.94 -0.32 -5.39
C PRO A 117 -11.44 -0.80 -6.76
N VAL A 118 -12.63 -0.36 -7.20
CA VAL A 118 -13.19 -0.75 -8.51
C VAL A 118 -12.34 -0.22 -9.66
N SER A 119 -12.06 1.09 -9.67
CA SER A 119 -11.25 1.73 -10.71
C SER A 119 -9.81 1.22 -10.69
N ILE A 120 -9.26 0.97 -9.50
CA ILE A 120 -7.92 0.39 -9.33
C ILE A 120 -7.88 -1.00 -9.95
N LYS A 121 -8.85 -1.87 -9.65
CA LYS A 121 -8.94 -3.22 -10.21
C LYS A 121 -9.04 -3.18 -11.74
N GLN A 122 -9.91 -2.34 -12.29
CA GLN A 122 -10.05 -2.15 -13.73
C GLN A 122 -8.73 -1.74 -14.38
N TYR A 123 -8.03 -0.75 -13.80
CA TYR A 123 -6.72 -0.31 -14.30
C TYR A 123 -5.68 -1.44 -14.28
N LEU A 124 -5.55 -2.15 -13.15
CA LEU A 124 -4.53 -3.18 -12.98
C LEU A 124 -4.80 -4.42 -13.85
N THR A 125 -6.06 -4.72 -14.15
CA THR A 125 -6.42 -5.79 -15.09
C THR A 125 -6.16 -5.38 -16.54
N ALA A 126 -6.44 -4.13 -16.92
CA ALA A 126 -6.23 -3.65 -18.29
C ALA A 126 -4.75 -3.38 -18.63
N ALA A 127 -3.93 -3.05 -17.64
CA ALA A 127 -2.52 -2.72 -17.81
C ALA A 127 -1.58 -3.95 -17.88
N GLY A 128 -2.11 -5.17 -17.69
CA GLY A 128 -1.34 -6.41 -17.64
C GLY A 128 -1.82 -7.46 -18.63
#